data_AF-A0AAD4QTA1-F1
#
_entry.id   AF-A0AAD4QTA1-F1
#
_cell.length_a   1.000
_cell.length_b   1.000
_cell.length_c   1.000
_cell.angle_alpha   90.00
_cell.angle_beta   90.00
_cell.angle_gamma   90.00
#
_symmetry.space_group_name_H-M   'P 1'
#
loop_
_entity.id
_entity.type
_entity.pdbx_description
1 polymer ?
#
loop_
_entity_poly.entity_id
_entity_poly.type
_entity_poly.pdbx_seq_one_letter_code
_entity_poly.pdbx_strand_id
1 'polypeptide(L)'
;MNHFISAELKYEGFDAAEPSALSRLEVEVVNFIQDLHRKIHDYANLANRTAPLASDMFDITQEYGLETEDLRLTSELSKLRCRGAAVVVAEPVSLLPAGRRSSPPKLLPSDDESSPPALPSTLRSIPHFYPNLPPKHTYLRTPPSPPRKQALPSLEKKLKNASLVQESLQNLLLATEDVVGPDDGEILGAIVNWEATVHPRKRWKLSS
;
A
#
# COMPACT_ATOMS: atom_id res chain seq x y z
N MET A 1 26.17 6.93 15.35
CA MET A 1 26.45 7.40 16.72
C MET A 1 27.63 6.64 17.32
N ASN A 2 27.84 5.37 16.93
CA ASN A 2 29.01 4.55 17.29
C ASN A 2 30.39 5.23 17.22
N HIS A 3 30.71 5.97 16.16
CA HIS A 3 32.02 6.63 16.05
C HIS A 3 32.27 7.66 17.18
N PHE A 4 31.22 8.36 17.62
CA PHE A 4 31.31 9.33 18.70
C PHE A 4 31.58 8.62 20.04
N ILE A 5 30.82 7.57 20.32
CA ILE A 5 30.98 6.74 21.53
C ILE A 5 32.38 6.11 21.56
N SER A 6 32.86 5.54 20.45
CA SER A 6 34.20 4.96 20.38
C SER A 6 35.31 5.99 20.57
N ALA A 7 35.11 7.23 20.10
CA ALA A 7 36.09 8.29 20.29
C ALA A 7 36.19 8.68 21.77
N GLU A 8 35.06 8.77 22.48
CA GLU A 8 35.09 9.09 23.91
C GLU A 8 35.58 7.92 24.77
N LEU A 9 35.25 6.67 24.45
CA LEU A 9 35.84 5.51 25.14
C LEU A 9 37.37 5.45 24.98
N LYS A 10 37.88 5.76 23.78
CA LYS A 10 39.31 5.82 23.54
C LYS A 10 39.97 6.95 24.34
N TYR A 11 39.28 8.08 24.50
CA TYR A 11 39.77 9.21 25.29
C TYR A 11 39.86 8.88 26.78
N GLU A 12 38.88 8.15 27.31
CA GLU A 12 38.90 7.64 28.69
C GLU A 12 39.94 6.52 28.92
N GLY A 13 40.70 6.14 27.89
CA GLY A 13 41.78 5.16 27.99
C GLY A 13 41.33 3.70 27.93
N PHE A 14 40.12 3.43 27.43
CA PHE A 14 39.68 2.06 27.17
C PHE A 14 40.41 1.50 25.94
N ASP A 15 41.13 0.38 26.13
CA ASP A 15 41.84 -0.32 25.06
C ASP A 15 40.89 -1.22 24.22
N ALA A 16 39.86 -1.77 24.86
CA ALA A 16 38.83 -2.57 24.22
C ALA A 16 37.46 -2.35 24.87
N ALA A 17 36.40 -2.49 24.08
CA ALA A 17 35.02 -2.43 24.54
C ALA A 17 34.23 -3.63 24.01
N GLU A 18 33.29 -4.12 24.81
CA GLU A 18 32.37 -5.17 24.37
C GLU A 18 31.41 -4.61 23.30
N PRO A 19 31.30 -5.22 22.10
CA PRO A 19 30.46 -4.68 21.03
C PRO A 19 28.96 -4.67 21.39
N SER A 20 28.53 -5.60 22.24
CA SER A 20 27.12 -5.69 22.68
C SER A 20 26.77 -4.53 23.63
N ALA A 21 27.68 -4.20 24.56
CA ALA A 21 27.55 -3.05 25.43
C ALA A 21 27.57 -1.73 24.65
N LEU A 22 28.48 -1.59 23.67
CA LEU A 22 28.56 -0.40 22.83
C LEU A 22 27.26 -0.17 22.03
N SER A 23 26.69 -1.24 21.48
CA SER A 23 25.40 -1.17 20.77
C SER A 23 24.25 -0.77 21.70
N ARG A 24 24.22 -1.30 22.94
CA ARG A 24 23.20 -0.89 23.94
C ARG A 24 23.36 0.57 24.33
N LEU A 25 24.60 1.01 24.56
CA LEU A 25 24.88 2.39 24.89
C LEU A 25 24.50 3.33 23.74
N GLU A 26 24.71 2.94 22.49
CA GLU A 26 24.21 3.69 21.34
C GLU A 26 22.69 3.88 21.38
N VAL A 27 21.94 2.82 21.65
CA VAL A 27 20.48 2.89 21.78
C VAL A 27 20.06 3.80 22.92
N GLU A 28 20.68 3.66 24.09
CA GLU A 28 20.35 4.48 25.26
C GLU A 28 20.64 5.97 25.04
N VAL A 29 21.77 6.32 24.42
CA VAL A 29 22.07 7.74 24.14
C VAL A 29 21.09 8.31 23.11
N VAL A 30 20.73 7.54 22.08
CA VAL A 30 19.72 7.98 21.10
C VAL A 30 18.36 8.18 21.77
N ASN A 31 17.93 7.24 22.61
CA ASN A 31 16.68 7.34 23.36
C ASN A 31 16.69 8.56 24.29
N PHE A 32 17.79 8.79 25.00
CA PHE A 32 17.97 9.95 25.87
C PHE A 32 17.82 11.27 25.09
N ILE A 33 18.48 11.41 23.94
CA ILE A 33 18.38 12.61 23.09
C ILE A 33 16.94 12.82 22.60
N GLN A 34 16.26 11.75 22.18
CA GLN A 34 14.87 11.83 21.72
C GLN A 34 13.91 12.21 22.85
N ASP A 35 14.07 11.62 24.03
CA ASP A 35 13.27 11.94 25.21
C ASP A 35 13.50 13.37 25.68
N LEU A 36 14.75 13.83 25.69
CA LEU A 36 15.12 15.21 26.01
C LEU A 36 14.45 16.19 25.03
N HIS A 37 14.57 15.93 23.72
CA HIS A 37 13.93 16.75 22.69
C HIS A 37 12.41 16.79 22.85
N ARG A 38 11.77 15.64 23.11
CA ARG A 38 10.32 15.55 23.33
C ARG A 38 9.89 16.43 24.49
N LYS A 39 10.54 16.31 25.66
CA LYS A 39 10.21 17.11 26.84
C LYS A 39 10.40 18.61 26.61
N ILE A 40 11.49 19.00 25.95
CA ILE A 40 11.76 20.40 25.61
C ILE A 40 10.65 20.95 24.69
N HIS A 41 10.22 20.16 23.71
CA HIS A 41 9.14 20.56 22.82
C HIS A 41 7.78 20.62 23.54
N ASP A 42 7.51 19.69 24.45
CA ASP A 42 6.30 19.71 25.29
C ASP A 42 6.28 20.96 26.18
N TYR A 43 7.43 21.34 26.75
CA TYR A 43 7.58 22.57 27.53
C TYR A 43 7.30 23.82 26.69
N ALA A 44 7.81 23.88 25.46
CA ALA A 44 7.53 24.97 24.53
C ALA A 44 6.03 25.05 24.17
N ASN A 45 5.39 23.88 23.97
CA ASN A 45 3.96 23.79 23.69
C ASN A 45 3.11 24.30 24.88
N LEU A 46 3.51 24.00 26.12
CA LEU A 46 2.85 24.53 27.32
C LEU A 46 2.91 26.05 27.39
N ALA A 47 3.96 26.66 26.85
CA ALA A 47 4.11 28.11 26.72
C ALA A 47 3.43 28.69 25.45
N ASN A 48 2.60 27.91 24.74
CA ASN A 48 1.98 28.25 23.45
C ASN A 48 2.99 28.68 22.36
N ARG A 49 4.22 28.14 22.40
CA ARG A 49 5.26 28.39 21.41
C ARG A 49 5.44 27.15 20.52
N THR A 50 5.73 27.38 19.24
CA THR A 50 5.98 26.31 18.26
C THR A 50 7.44 25.85 18.23
N ALA A 51 8.35 26.61 18.85
CA ALA A 51 9.77 26.33 18.85
C ALA A 51 10.34 26.45 20.27
N PRO A 52 11.19 25.51 20.69
CA PRO A 52 11.84 25.59 21.98
C PRO A 52 12.92 26.67 22.00
N LEU A 53 13.05 27.31 23.16
CA LEU A 53 14.11 28.29 23.46
C LEU A 53 15.24 27.61 24.24
N ALA A 54 16.40 28.28 24.29
CA ALA A 54 17.52 27.82 25.09
C ALA A 54 17.18 27.72 26.59
N SER A 55 16.32 28.61 27.10
CA SER A 55 15.81 28.54 28.48
C SER A 55 15.07 27.24 28.77
N ASP A 56 14.21 26.80 27.84
CA ASP A 56 13.45 25.55 27.99
C ASP A 56 14.40 24.35 28.05
N MET A 57 15.47 24.39 27.26
CA MET A 57 16.50 23.37 27.30
C MET A 57 17.21 23.35 28.65
N PHE A 58 17.58 24.51 29.20
CA PHE A 58 18.25 24.58 30.50
C PHE A 58 17.38 24.03 31.64
N ASP A 59 16.12 24.45 31.70
CA ASP A 59 15.17 24.00 32.73
C ASP A 59 14.99 22.47 32.68
N ILE A 60 14.80 21.91 31.49
CA ILE A 60 14.66 20.46 31.33
C ILE A 60 15.98 19.72 31.61
N THR A 61 17.13 20.24 31.17
CA THR A 61 18.42 19.58 31.47
C THR A 61 18.70 19.51 32.97
N GLN A 62 18.24 20.51 33.74
CA GLN A 62 18.33 20.49 35.19
C GLN A 62 17.48 19.37 35.81
N GLU A 63 16.30 19.04 35.25
CA GLU A 63 15.49 17.89 35.69
C GLU A 63 16.21 16.55 35.50
N TYR A 64 17.09 16.46 34.49
CA TYR A 64 17.93 15.28 34.24
C TYR A 64 19.23 15.26 35.06
N GLY A 65 19.44 16.24 35.93
CA GLY A 65 20.66 16.35 36.74
C GLY A 65 21.89 16.80 35.94
N LEU A 66 21.71 17.41 34.77
CA LEU A 66 22.80 17.99 33.98
C LEU A 66 22.98 19.45 34.38
N GLU A 67 23.94 19.72 35.26
CA GLU A 67 24.27 21.08 35.69
C GLU A 67 25.06 21.85 34.62
N THR A 68 24.74 23.14 34.47
CA THR A 68 25.38 24.02 33.48
C THR A 68 26.84 24.33 33.82
N GLU A 69 27.22 24.27 35.10
CA GLU A 69 28.60 24.43 35.56
C GLU A 69 29.48 23.26 35.10
N ASP A 70 28.97 22.03 35.18
CA ASP A 70 29.67 20.83 34.70
C ASP A 70 29.83 20.85 33.17
N LEU A 71 28.82 21.33 32.45
CA LEU A 71 28.90 21.58 31.01
C LEU A 71 30.00 22.60 30.66
N ARG A 72 30.17 23.64 31.47
CA ARG A 72 31.23 24.62 31.26
C ARG A 72 32.60 23.99 31.46
N LEU A 73 32.79 23.25 32.54
CA LEU A 73 34.05 22.54 32.85
C LEU A 73 34.41 21.55 31.74
N THR A 74 33.45 20.71 31.33
CA THR A 74 33.65 19.76 30.22
C THR A 74 33.93 20.48 28.90
N SER A 75 33.33 21.65 28.64
CA SER A 75 33.65 22.45 27.45
C SER A 75 35.08 22.98 27.46
N GLU A 76 35.58 23.45 28.61
CA GLU A 76 36.94 23.96 28.74
C GLU A 76 37.96 22.83 28.64
N LEU A 77 37.69 21.67 29.25
CA LEU A 77 38.49 20.46 29.08
C LEU A 77 38.52 20.00 27.63
N SER A 78 37.39 20.03 26.92
CA SER A 78 37.30 19.71 25.49
C SER A 78 38.08 20.71 24.61
N LYS A 79 38.04 22.01 24.93
CA LYS A 79 38.85 23.03 24.24
C LYS A 79 40.34 22.85 24.48
N LEU A 80 40.74 22.55 25.72
CA LEU A 80 42.13 22.26 26.08
C LEU A 80 42.62 21.00 25.36
N ARG A 81 41.76 19.96 25.26
CA ARG A 81 42.00 18.75 24.45
C ARG A 81 42.30 19.08 22.99
N CYS A 82 41.57 20.02 22.40
CA CYS A 82 41.83 20.48 21.03
C CYS A 82 43.11 21.32 20.88
N ARG A 83 43.61 21.93 21.96
CA ARG A 83 44.79 22.82 21.92
C ARG A 83 46.12 22.12 22.27
N GLY A 84 46.09 21.07 23.09
CA GLY A 84 47.28 20.39 23.61
C GLY A 84 47.75 19.17 22.79
N ALA A 85 46.92 18.62 21.91
CA ALA A 85 47.26 17.41 21.17
C ALA A 85 47.97 17.70 19.84
N ALA A 86 49.30 17.62 19.83
CA ALA A 86 50.00 17.08 18.67
C ALA A 86 49.84 15.55 18.72
N VAL A 87 49.26 14.92 17.67
CA VAL A 87 48.96 13.48 17.57
C VAL A 87 47.78 13.07 18.48
N VAL A 88 46.57 12.74 18.06
CA VAL A 88 46.01 12.16 16.84
C VAL A 88 44.82 13.03 16.46
N VAL A 89 44.77 13.45 15.21
CA VAL A 89 43.57 14.04 14.61
C VAL A 89 42.46 13.03 14.81
N ALA A 90 41.58 13.25 15.80
CA ALA A 90 40.22 12.75 15.67
C ALA A 90 39.73 13.41 14.39
N GLU A 91 39.66 12.63 13.30
CA GLU A 91 39.08 13.14 12.06
C GLU A 91 37.78 13.83 12.46
N PRO A 92 37.61 15.12 12.13
CA PRO A 92 36.36 15.79 12.39
C PRO A 92 35.29 14.87 11.83
N VAL A 93 34.28 14.51 12.63
CA VAL A 93 33.20 13.64 12.20
C VAL A 93 32.59 14.30 10.97
N SER A 94 33.11 13.90 9.81
CA SER A 94 32.68 14.36 8.51
C SER A 94 31.38 13.63 8.37
N LEU A 95 30.29 14.35 8.67
CA LEU A 95 28.95 13.90 8.37
C LEU A 95 28.92 13.78 6.85
N LEU A 96 29.34 12.62 6.34
CA LEU A 96 29.33 12.34 4.93
C LEU A 96 27.89 12.62 4.49
N PRO A 97 27.69 13.58 3.58
CA PRO A 97 26.35 13.91 3.13
C PRO A 97 25.69 12.61 2.69
N ALA A 98 24.43 12.40 3.12
CA ALA A 98 23.68 11.19 2.81
C ALA A 98 23.90 10.85 1.33
N GLY A 99 24.41 9.64 1.07
CA GLY A 99 24.81 9.22 -0.26
C GLY A 99 23.71 9.54 -1.27
N ARG A 100 24.09 10.04 -2.46
CA ARG A 100 23.14 10.42 -3.51
C ARG A 100 22.17 9.26 -3.70
N ARG A 101 20.88 9.50 -3.40
CA ARG A 101 19.82 8.53 -3.68
C ARG A 101 19.93 8.18 -5.16
N SER A 102 20.05 6.89 -5.47
CA SER A 102 20.00 6.44 -6.86
C SER A 102 18.70 6.96 -7.47
N SER A 103 18.77 7.45 -8.71
CA SER A 103 17.58 7.91 -9.42
C SER A 103 16.54 6.78 -9.41
N PRO A 104 15.25 7.09 -9.20
CA PRO A 104 14.21 6.07 -9.22
C PRO A 104 14.28 5.27 -10.52
N PRO A 105 14.00 3.95 -10.48
CA PRO A 105 14.09 3.09 -11.65
C PRO A 105 13.19 3.63 -12.77
N LYS A 106 13.70 3.56 -14.01
CA LYS A 106 12.94 3.96 -15.19
C LYS A 106 11.71 3.06 -15.30
N LEU A 107 10.52 3.64 -15.20
CA LEU A 107 9.26 2.92 -15.38
C LEU A 107 9.24 2.28 -16.76
N LEU A 108 8.75 1.03 -16.84
CA LEU A 108 8.58 0.33 -18.11
C LEU A 108 7.56 1.07 -18.99
N PRO A 109 7.77 1.12 -20.31
CA PRO A 109 6.77 1.66 -21.23
C PRO A 109 5.47 0.83 -21.11
N SER A 110 4.34 1.52 -21.03
CA SER A 110 3.03 0.86 -21.00
C SER A 110 2.63 0.52 -22.44
N ASP A 111 2.17 -0.70 -22.69
CA ASP A 111 1.82 -1.21 -24.04
C ASP A 111 0.79 -0.36 -24.83
N ASP A 112 0.04 0.52 -24.14
CA ASP A 112 -1.09 1.28 -24.69
C ASP A 112 -0.81 2.79 -24.91
N GLU A 113 0.45 3.25 -24.81
CA GLU A 113 0.83 4.68 -24.92
C GLU A 113 0.49 5.32 -26.30
N SER A 114 0.25 4.49 -27.34
CA SER A 114 -0.11 4.94 -28.69
C SER A 114 -1.62 5.07 -28.93
N SER A 115 -2.46 4.64 -27.99
CA SER A 115 -3.93 4.75 -28.11
C SER A 115 -4.42 6.09 -27.54
N PRO A 116 -5.36 6.78 -28.20
CA PRO A 116 -5.91 8.03 -27.66
C PRO A 116 -6.53 7.74 -26.28
N PRO A 117 -6.07 8.43 -25.22
CA PRO A 117 -6.47 8.09 -23.86
C PRO A 117 -7.97 8.37 -23.71
N ALA A 118 -8.71 7.35 -23.29
CA ALA A 118 -10.10 7.48 -22.87
C ALA A 118 -10.14 8.21 -21.52
N LEU A 119 -9.80 9.50 -21.53
CA LEU A 119 -9.85 10.35 -20.35
C LEU A 119 -11.31 10.54 -19.94
N PRO A 120 -11.68 10.16 -18.70
CA PRO A 120 -13.01 10.46 -18.19
C PRO A 120 -13.22 11.98 -18.20
N SER A 121 -14.47 12.40 -18.42
CA SER A 121 -14.83 13.82 -18.56
C SER A 121 -14.36 14.68 -17.38
N THR A 122 -14.29 14.10 -16.19
CA THR A 122 -13.83 14.74 -14.95
C THR A 122 -12.34 15.07 -14.93
N LEU A 123 -11.51 14.41 -15.73
CA LEU A 123 -10.05 14.65 -15.77
C LEU A 123 -9.63 15.51 -16.97
N ARG A 124 -10.57 15.88 -17.86
CA ARG A 124 -10.29 16.74 -19.03
C ARG A 124 -10.11 18.21 -18.68
N SER A 125 -10.61 18.66 -17.53
CA SER A 125 -10.52 20.04 -17.06
C SER A 125 -9.25 20.35 -16.28
N ILE A 126 -8.33 19.38 -16.15
CA ILE A 126 -7.09 19.57 -15.39
C ILE A 126 -6.18 20.55 -16.15
N PRO A 127 -5.80 21.67 -15.54
CA PRO A 127 -4.88 22.63 -16.14
C PRO A 127 -3.51 22.04 -16.51
N HIS A 128 -2.86 22.60 -17.52
CA HIS A 128 -1.56 22.11 -18.05
C HIS A 128 -0.36 22.26 -17.11
N PHE A 129 -0.51 22.94 -15.96
CA PHE A 129 0.56 23.03 -14.96
C PHE A 129 0.60 21.82 -14.00
N TYR A 130 -0.37 20.92 -14.09
CA TYR A 130 -0.34 19.67 -13.35
C TYR A 130 0.51 18.62 -14.07
N PRO A 131 1.13 17.68 -13.32
CA PRO A 131 1.84 16.57 -13.92
C PRO A 131 0.89 15.70 -14.75
N ASN A 132 1.45 15.03 -15.76
CA ASN A 132 0.69 14.09 -16.57
C ASN A 132 -0.01 13.04 -15.70
N LEU A 133 -1.22 12.66 -16.10
CA LEU A 133 -1.97 11.61 -15.43
C LEU A 133 -1.15 10.31 -15.41
N PRO A 134 -1.28 9.51 -14.34
CA PRO A 134 -0.66 8.19 -14.30
C PRO A 134 -1.16 7.29 -15.45
N PRO A 135 -0.62 6.08 -15.63
CA PRO A 135 -1.13 5.14 -16.62
C PRO A 135 -2.61 4.80 -16.43
N LYS A 136 -3.31 4.48 -17.53
CA LYS A 136 -4.74 4.17 -17.55
C LYS A 136 -5.17 3.11 -16.53
N HIS A 137 -4.35 2.08 -16.34
CA HIS A 137 -4.61 0.98 -15.40
C HIS A 137 -4.57 1.41 -13.91
N THR A 138 -4.05 2.60 -13.61
CA THR A 138 -4.04 3.16 -12.25
C THR A 138 -5.43 3.67 -11.83
N TYR A 139 -6.27 4.11 -12.78
CA TYR A 139 -7.57 4.73 -12.48
C TYR A 139 -8.75 4.13 -13.26
N LEU A 140 -8.51 3.35 -14.33
CA LEU A 140 -9.55 2.60 -15.02
C LEU A 140 -9.44 1.12 -14.69
N ARG A 141 -10.49 0.61 -14.05
CA ARG A 141 -10.68 -0.83 -13.82
C ARG A 141 -11.04 -1.49 -15.15
N THR A 142 -10.31 -2.52 -15.54
CA THR A 142 -10.71 -3.38 -16.65
C THR A 142 -12.08 -3.98 -16.32
N PRO A 143 -13.11 -3.76 -17.14
CA PRO A 143 -14.41 -4.40 -16.90
C PRO A 143 -14.22 -5.91 -16.91
N PRO A 144 -14.98 -6.66 -16.09
CA PRO A 144 -14.91 -8.11 -16.11
C PRO A 144 -15.19 -8.59 -17.53
N SER A 145 -14.36 -9.50 -18.05
CA SER A 145 -14.58 -10.10 -19.37
C SER A 145 -16.01 -10.61 -19.44
N PRO A 146 -16.77 -10.32 -20.52
CA PRO A 146 -18.12 -10.85 -20.65
C PRO A 146 -18.07 -12.36 -20.44
N PRO A 147 -19.07 -12.95 -19.74
CA PRO A 147 -19.09 -14.39 -19.51
C PRO A 147 -18.89 -15.06 -20.86
N ARG A 148 -17.85 -15.91 -20.96
CA ARG A 148 -17.58 -16.70 -22.17
C ARG A 148 -18.93 -17.27 -22.59
N LYS A 149 -19.44 -16.84 -23.76
CA LYS A 149 -20.64 -17.44 -24.35
C LYS A 149 -20.37 -18.92 -24.39
N GLN A 150 -20.98 -19.66 -23.47
CA GLN A 150 -20.77 -21.09 -23.36
C GLN A 150 -21.02 -21.65 -24.75
N ALA A 151 -20.10 -22.48 -25.24
CA ALA A 151 -20.32 -23.22 -26.47
C ALA A 151 -21.73 -23.82 -26.43
N LEU A 152 -22.38 -23.90 -27.59
CA LEU A 152 -23.71 -24.49 -27.76
C LEU A 152 -23.89 -25.66 -26.77
N PRO A 153 -24.97 -25.70 -25.97
CA PRO A 153 -25.11 -26.74 -24.94
C PRO A 153 -24.85 -28.09 -25.59
N SER A 154 -23.88 -28.83 -25.04
CA SER A 154 -23.42 -30.08 -25.63
C SER A 154 -24.61 -31.01 -25.89
N LEU A 155 -24.52 -31.81 -26.94
CA LEU A 155 -25.56 -32.78 -27.28
C LEU A 155 -25.95 -33.64 -26.06
N GLU A 156 -24.97 -33.99 -25.23
CA GLU A 156 -25.15 -34.66 -23.94
C GLU A 156 -26.05 -33.90 -22.95
N LYS A 157 -25.87 -32.57 -22.79
CA LYS A 157 -26.75 -31.77 -21.92
C LYS A 157 -28.18 -31.73 -22.45
N LYS A 158 -28.36 -31.70 -23.78
CA LYS A 158 -29.69 -31.75 -24.39
C LYS A 158 -30.34 -33.12 -24.23
N LEU A 159 -29.58 -34.20 -24.42
CA LEU A 159 -30.08 -35.57 -24.24
C LEU A 159 -30.46 -35.85 -22.78
N LYS A 160 -29.65 -35.42 -21.81
CA LYS A 160 -29.98 -35.56 -20.38
C LYS A 160 -31.24 -34.78 -19.99
N ASN A 161 -31.44 -33.59 -20.56
CA ASN A 161 -32.65 -32.83 -20.30
C ASN A 161 -33.87 -33.50 -20.95
N ALA A 162 -33.73 -34.00 -22.18
CA ALA A 162 -34.79 -34.74 -22.85
C ALA A 162 -35.17 -36.03 -22.10
N SER A 163 -34.19 -36.79 -21.60
CA SER A 163 -34.45 -37.98 -20.79
C SER A 163 -35.15 -37.63 -19.47
N LEU A 164 -34.73 -36.55 -18.80
CA LEU A 164 -35.36 -36.06 -17.59
C LEU A 164 -36.83 -35.67 -17.82
N VAL A 165 -37.10 -34.92 -18.90
CA VAL A 165 -38.47 -34.52 -19.26
C VAL A 165 -39.31 -35.75 -19.58
N GLN A 166 -38.76 -36.70 -20.33
CA GLN A 166 -39.46 -37.94 -20.66
C GLN A 166 -39.80 -38.76 -19.41
N GLU A 167 -38.86 -38.98 -18.50
CA GLU A 167 -39.11 -39.68 -17.23
C GLU A 167 -40.14 -38.94 -16.37
N SER A 168 -40.09 -37.61 -16.33
CA SER A 168 -41.06 -36.82 -15.57
C SER A 168 -42.48 -36.96 -16.12
N LEU A 169 -42.63 -36.94 -17.45
CA LEU A 169 -43.92 -37.14 -18.12
C LEU A 169 -44.42 -38.57 -17.96
N GLN A 170 -43.53 -39.56 -18.04
CA GLN A 170 -43.88 -40.95 -17.79
C GLN A 170 -44.38 -41.16 -16.35
N ASN A 171 -43.68 -40.59 -15.37
CA ASN A 171 -44.08 -40.66 -13.96
C ASN A 171 -45.42 -39.95 -13.73
N LEU A 172 -45.65 -38.82 -14.41
CA LEU A 172 -46.93 -38.11 -14.36
C LEU A 172 -48.05 -38.95 -14.97
N LEU A 173 -47.83 -39.54 -16.15
CA LEU A 173 -48.81 -40.41 -16.81
C LEU A 173 -49.16 -41.62 -15.95
N LEU A 174 -48.16 -42.31 -15.41
CA LEU A 174 -48.36 -43.44 -14.50
C LEU A 174 -49.12 -43.04 -13.22
N ALA A 175 -48.85 -41.84 -12.69
CA ALA A 175 -49.57 -41.32 -11.54
C ALA A 175 -51.03 -40.94 -11.87
N THR A 176 -51.33 -40.64 -13.13
CA THR A 176 -52.70 -40.33 -13.61
C THR A 176 -53.44 -41.53 -14.19
N GLU A 177 -52.76 -42.64 -14.51
CA GLU A 177 -53.35 -43.82 -15.18
C GLU A 177 -54.35 -44.58 -14.30
N ASP A 178 -54.25 -44.48 -12.96
CA ASP A 178 -55.27 -44.99 -12.03
C ASP A 178 -56.49 -44.04 -11.85
N VAL A 179 -56.49 -42.87 -12.53
CA VAL A 179 -57.56 -41.85 -12.47
C VAL A 179 -58.31 -41.76 -13.82
N VAL A 180 -58.35 -42.83 -14.62
CA VAL A 180 -59.20 -42.87 -15.83
C VAL A 180 -60.67 -43.08 -15.41
N GLY A 181 -61.28 -42.02 -14.89
CA GLY A 181 -62.71 -41.84 -14.77
C GLY A 181 -63.29 -41.20 -16.05
N PRO A 182 -64.59 -41.37 -16.36
CA PRO A 182 -65.18 -41.09 -17.67
C PRO A 182 -65.35 -39.60 -18.05
N ASP A 183 -64.62 -38.66 -17.44
CA ASP A 183 -64.84 -37.20 -17.59
C ASP A 183 -63.79 -36.46 -18.44
N ASP A 184 -62.84 -37.15 -19.07
CA ASP A 184 -61.75 -36.53 -19.87
C ASP A 184 -62.17 -36.01 -21.27
N GLY A 185 -63.42 -35.58 -21.42
CA GLY A 185 -63.94 -34.95 -22.65
C GLY A 185 -63.71 -33.43 -22.73
N GLU A 186 -63.52 -32.75 -21.60
CA GLU A 186 -63.53 -31.27 -21.56
C GLU A 186 -62.14 -30.61 -21.48
N ILE A 187 -61.07 -31.36 -21.22
CA ILE A 187 -59.74 -30.79 -20.93
C ILE A 187 -58.87 -30.60 -22.19
N LEU A 188 -59.30 -31.07 -23.35
CA LEU A 188 -58.57 -30.90 -24.63
C LEU A 188 -58.85 -29.55 -25.33
N GLY A 189 -59.72 -28.69 -24.78
CA GLY A 189 -60.08 -27.39 -25.36
C GLY A 189 -59.06 -26.27 -25.15
N ALA A 190 -58.03 -26.48 -24.33
CA ALA A 190 -57.08 -25.44 -23.92
C ALA A 190 -55.69 -25.54 -24.61
N ILE A 191 -55.63 -26.02 -25.85
CA ILE A 191 -54.40 -26.02 -26.64
C ILE A 191 -54.20 -24.62 -27.23
N VAL A 192 -53.52 -23.76 -26.49
CA VAL A 192 -53.06 -22.44 -26.96
C VAL A 192 -51.85 -22.64 -27.88
N ASN A 193 -52.00 -22.22 -29.14
CA ASN A 193 -50.98 -22.33 -30.19
C ASN A 193 -49.88 -21.27 -29.99
N TRP A 194 -48.73 -21.65 -29.43
CA TRP A 194 -47.61 -20.73 -29.12
C TRP A 194 -46.62 -20.53 -30.29
N GLU A 195 -46.90 -21.11 -31.46
CA GLU A 195 -45.95 -21.18 -32.57
C GLU A 195 -46.11 -20.00 -33.56
N ALA A 196 -45.89 -18.75 -33.13
CA ALA A 196 -46.00 -17.60 -34.05
C ALA A 196 -45.05 -16.40 -33.81
N THR A 197 -44.01 -16.51 -32.99
CA THR A 197 -42.99 -15.44 -32.91
C THR A 197 -41.62 -15.91 -33.37
N VAL A 198 -41.51 -16.19 -34.67
CA VAL A 198 -40.23 -16.34 -35.38
C VAL A 198 -39.51 -14.98 -35.36
N HIS A 199 -38.52 -14.84 -34.49
CA HIS A 199 -37.64 -13.68 -34.48
C HIS A 199 -36.72 -13.72 -35.72
N PRO A 200 -36.60 -12.64 -36.52
CA PRO A 200 -35.72 -12.65 -37.68
C PRO A 200 -34.24 -12.71 -37.27
N ARG A 201 -33.52 -13.73 -37.78
CA ARG A 201 -32.08 -13.87 -37.59
C ARG A 201 -31.33 -12.77 -38.34
N LYS A 202 -30.55 -11.94 -37.61
CA LYS A 202 -29.63 -10.96 -38.19
C LYS A 202 -28.50 -11.68 -38.96
N ARG A 203 -28.45 -11.47 -40.28
CA ARG A 203 -27.33 -11.85 -41.16
C ARG A 203 -26.15 -10.92 -40.90
N TRP A 204 -24.99 -11.47 -40.57
CA TRP A 204 -23.73 -10.73 -40.56
C TRP A 204 -23.18 -10.69 -41.99
N LYS A 205 -22.90 -9.48 -42.50
CA LYS A 205 -22.16 -9.31 -43.75
C LYS A 205 -20.66 -9.41 -43.42
N LEU A 206 -19.97 -10.36 -44.02
CA LEU A 206 -18.51 -10.34 -44.14
C LEU A 206 -18.20 -9.60 -45.44
N SER A 207 -17.55 -8.45 -45.35
CA SER A 207 -16.99 -7.75 -46.51
C SER A 207 -15.67 -8.43 -46.89
N SER A 208 -15.58 -8.87 -48.14
CA SER A 208 -14.31 -9.09 -48.86
C SER A 208 -13.86 -7.79 -49.51
#